data_AF-A0A9E3SPK2-F1
#
_entry.id   AF-A0A9E3SPK2-F1
#
_cell.length_a   1.000
_cell.length_b   1.000
_cell.length_c   1.000
_cell.angle_alpha   90.00
_cell.angle_beta   90.00
_cell.angle_gamma   90.00
#
_symmetry.space_group_name_H-M   'P 1'
#
loop_
_entity.id
_entity.type
_entity.pdbx_description
1 polymer ?
#
loop_
_entity_poly.entity_id
_entity_poly.type
_entity_poly.pdbx_seq_one_letter_code
_entity_poly.pdbx_strand_id
1 'polypeptide(L)'
;MSTEQVIQAQNAVKEDFMARANVVGVAIGNKGDKTTSAGEPAVVVLVERKLPLSALSAGDVIPKQIDGVRTDVYEVGYLRAYETPRDRFRPTIPSGVSIGHFKITAGTLGTIVTDRTTGAKLILSNNHVLANSNEGLVGDAILQPGPTDGGQNPGDKVATLERFVRIRFVGEPDEPTPPPDDGGDGGTGGNGGCLLILVNIINLLNGATGSQQRVATVATKPTKVAVSEPQVVSNRVDCAVARPIDPNMFTGEIRNIGMISGTKAVSLGMSVRKSGRTTDFTTGTVTLLNATVNVAYGTSTARFEGQIIT
;
A
#
# COMPACT_ATOMS: atom_id res chain seq x y z
N MET A 1 -50.26 15.51 18.24
CA MET A 1 -49.42 14.37 18.67
C MET A 1 -48.18 14.95 19.32
N SER A 2 -47.84 14.55 20.54
CA SER A 2 -46.65 15.09 21.24
C SER A 2 -45.39 14.33 20.81
N THR A 3 -44.23 14.98 20.86
CA THR A 3 -42.93 14.35 20.60
C THR A 3 -42.69 13.13 21.51
N GLU A 4 -43.19 13.19 22.75
CA GLU A 4 -43.08 12.10 23.74
C GLU A 4 -43.85 10.84 23.32
N GLN A 5 -45.05 11.00 22.74
CA GLN A 5 -45.81 9.89 22.16
C GLN A 5 -45.05 9.22 21.00
N VAL A 6 -44.37 10.02 20.17
CA VAL A 6 -43.57 9.50 19.04
C VAL A 6 -42.31 8.79 19.52
N ILE A 7 -41.65 9.29 20.58
CA ILE A 7 -40.51 8.61 21.23
C ILE A 7 -40.94 7.25 21.80
N GLN A 8 -42.09 7.20 22.48
CA GLN A 8 -42.61 5.94 23.02
C GLN A 8 -42.92 4.94 21.90
N ALA A 9 -43.59 5.37 20.83
CA ALA A 9 -43.88 4.52 19.68
C ALA A 9 -42.58 4.04 18.99
N GLN A 10 -41.58 4.91 18.82
CA GLN A 10 -40.27 4.54 18.28
C GLN A 10 -39.61 3.45 19.16
N ASN A 11 -39.55 3.67 20.48
CA ASN A 11 -38.90 2.74 21.40
C ASN A 11 -39.57 1.36 21.42
N ALA A 12 -40.90 1.31 21.27
CA ALA A 12 -41.66 0.06 21.23
C ALA A 12 -41.32 -0.83 20.02
N VAL A 13 -40.96 -0.22 18.87
CA VAL A 13 -40.74 -0.94 17.61
C VAL A 13 -39.30 -0.96 17.13
N LYS A 14 -38.41 -0.21 17.79
CA LYS A 14 -37.02 -0.02 17.39
C LYS A 14 -36.31 -1.35 17.11
N GLU A 15 -36.38 -2.31 18.03
CA GLU A 15 -35.69 -3.59 17.89
C GLU A 15 -36.27 -4.45 16.75
N ASP A 16 -37.60 -4.46 16.57
CA ASP A 16 -38.27 -5.16 15.47
C ASP A 16 -37.85 -4.57 14.11
N PHE A 17 -37.85 -3.24 14.00
CA PHE A 17 -37.50 -2.57 12.75
C PHE A 17 -36.03 -2.75 12.41
N MET A 18 -35.14 -2.67 13.39
CA MET A 18 -33.70 -2.90 13.19
C MET A 18 -33.36 -4.34 12.77
N ALA A 19 -34.26 -5.31 12.99
CA ALA A 19 -34.07 -6.70 12.56
C ALA A 19 -34.45 -6.96 11.09
N ARG A 20 -35.06 -5.99 10.40
CA ARG A 20 -35.53 -6.14 9.00
C ARG A 20 -34.39 -5.95 8.00
N ALA A 21 -34.42 -6.70 6.90
CA ALA A 21 -33.25 -6.90 6.02
C ALA A 21 -32.69 -5.63 5.33
N ASN A 22 -33.46 -4.55 5.30
CA ASN A 22 -33.12 -3.31 4.58
C ASN A 22 -33.13 -2.07 5.49
N VAL A 23 -33.39 -2.24 6.79
CA VAL A 23 -33.42 -1.15 7.76
C VAL A 23 -32.04 -0.94 8.34
N VAL A 24 -31.56 0.31 8.30
CA VAL A 24 -30.24 0.71 8.81
C VAL A 24 -30.35 1.65 10.02
N GLY A 25 -31.56 2.09 10.36
CA GLY A 25 -31.79 2.96 11.52
C GLY A 25 -33.26 3.30 11.73
N VAL A 26 -33.58 3.76 12.94
CA VAL A 26 -34.90 4.31 13.28
C VAL A 26 -34.70 5.63 13.99
N ALA A 27 -35.42 6.67 13.56
CA ALA A 27 -35.33 8.03 14.07
C ALA A 27 -36.73 8.65 14.25
N ILE A 28 -36.76 9.88 14.76
CA ILE A 28 -37.96 10.73 14.78
C ILE A 28 -37.71 11.87 13.81
N GLY A 29 -38.70 12.15 12.97
CA GLY A 29 -38.65 13.26 12.03
C GLY A 29 -40.03 13.74 11.66
N ASN A 30 -40.08 14.85 10.94
CA ASN A 30 -41.34 15.37 10.41
C ASN A 30 -41.63 14.71 9.07
N LYS A 31 -42.87 14.30 8.86
CA LYS A 31 -43.31 13.75 7.57
C LYS A 31 -43.50 14.89 6.56
N GLY A 32 -42.84 14.80 5.41
CA GLY A 32 -42.81 15.83 4.37
C GLY A 32 -41.41 16.42 4.17
N ASP A 33 -41.16 16.94 2.97
CA ASP A 33 -39.84 17.30 2.41
C ASP A 33 -38.76 17.84 3.37
N LYS A 34 -37.51 17.52 3.02
CA LYS A 34 -36.23 17.77 3.74
C LYS A 34 -35.95 19.24 4.15
N THR A 35 -36.85 20.18 3.92
CA THR A 35 -36.58 21.63 3.94
C THR A 35 -37.57 22.46 4.74
N THR A 36 -38.64 21.88 5.33
CA THR A 36 -39.58 22.68 6.14
C THR A 36 -39.88 22.07 7.50
N SER A 37 -39.79 22.88 8.56
CA SER A 37 -40.11 22.54 9.95
C SER A 37 -41.62 22.34 10.21
N ALA A 38 -42.44 22.15 9.17
CA ALA A 38 -43.90 22.22 9.22
C ALA A 38 -44.62 20.84 9.12
N GLY A 39 -43.88 19.73 9.10
CA GLY A 39 -44.47 18.39 9.02
C GLY A 39 -44.92 17.82 10.38
N GLU A 40 -45.85 16.86 10.35
CA GLU A 40 -46.28 16.12 11.55
C GLU A 40 -45.16 15.18 12.05
N PRO A 41 -44.88 15.13 13.36
CA PRO A 41 -43.93 14.18 13.94
C PRO A 41 -44.29 12.72 13.62
N ALA A 42 -43.29 11.95 13.18
CA ALA A 42 -43.42 10.57 12.74
C ALA A 42 -42.18 9.74 13.11
N VAL A 43 -42.36 8.43 13.18
CA VAL A 43 -41.24 7.47 13.26
C VAL A 43 -40.65 7.33 11.85
N VAL A 44 -39.40 7.74 11.70
CA VAL A 44 -38.69 7.66 10.42
C VAL A 44 -37.82 6.42 10.41
N VAL A 45 -38.07 5.51 9.47
CA VAL A 45 -37.26 4.32 9.23
C VAL A 45 -36.25 4.62 8.14
N LEU A 46 -34.98 4.52 8.49
CA LEU A 46 -33.86 4.71 7.58
C LEU A 46 -33.58 3.37 6.89
N VAL A 47 -33.61 3.34 5.57
CA VAL A 47 -33.34 2.14 4.77
C VAL A 47 -32.15 2.33 3.86
N GLU A 48 -31.48 1.24 3.53
CA GLU A 48 -30.38 1.25 2.57
C GLU A 48 -30.86 1.71 1.19
N ARG A 49 -31.96 1.14 0.71
CA ARG A 49 -32.60 1.51 -0.57
C ARG A 49 -34.11 1.39 -0.50
N LYS A 50 -34.86 2.25 -1.19
CA LYS A 50 -36.31 2.03 -1.36
C LYS A 50 -36.55 0.90 -2.34
N LEU A 51 -37.20 -0.16 -1.86
CA LEU A 51 -37.64 -1.29 -2.66
C LEU A 51 -39.14 -1.17 -2.94
N PRO A 52 -39.63 -1.60 -4.13
CA PRO A 52 -41.06 -1.75 -4.35
C PRO A 52 -41.63 -2.81 -3.39
N LEU A 53 -42.89 -2.66 -2.97
CA LEU A 53 -43.53 -3.59 -2.03
C LEU A 53 -43.50 -5.06 -2.50
N SER A 54 -43.53 -5.29 -3.82
CA SER A 54 -43.42 -6.63 -4.42
C SER A 54 -42.06 -7.29 -4.22
N ALA A 55 -41.02 -6.52 -3.88
CA ALA A 55 -39.67 -7.00 -3.60
C ALA A 55 -39.37 -7.14 -2.10
N LEU A 56 -40.36 -6.91 -1.23
CA LEU A 56 -40.24 -7.03 0.22
C LEU A 56 -40.99 -8.27 0.73
N SER A 57 -40.41 -8.96 1.71
CA SER A 57 -41.17 -9.96 2.47
C SER A 57 -42.22 -9.26 3.33
N ALA A 58 -43.30 -9.95 3.69
CA ALA A 58 -44.35 -9.38 4.54
C ALA A 58 -43.82 -8.85 5.89
N GLY A 59 -42.75 -9.46 6.42
CA GLY A 59 -42.08 -9.01 7.64
C GLY A 59 -41.21 -7.76 7.48
N ASP A 60 -40.72 -7.49 6.26
CA ASP A 60 -39.87 -6.32 5.99
C ASP A 60 -40.68 -5.05 5.65
N VAL A 61 -41.97 -5.18 5.33
CA VAL A 61 -42.83 -4.04 5.01
C VAL A 61 -43.09 -3.19 6.25
N ILE A 62 -42.59 -1.96 6.25
CA ILE A 62 -42.84 -0.99 7.32
C ILE A 62 -44.32 -0.58 7.30
N PRO A 63 -45.09 -0.80 8.40
CA PRO A 63 -46.48 -0.36 8.50
C PRO A 63 -46.57 1.15 8.40
N LYS A 64 -47.61 1.71 7.76
CA LYS A 64 -47.78 3.16 7.61
C LYS A 64 -48.05 3.91 8.93
N GLN A 65 -48.44 3.18 9.98
CA GLN A 65 -48.71 3.68 11.33
C GLN A 65 -48.39 2.60 12.37
N ILE A 66 -48.05 3.04 13.58
CA ILE A 66 -47.78 2.23 14.77
C ILE A 66 -48.37 2.97 15.95
N ASP A 67 -49.29 2.34 16.69
CA ASP A 67 -49.95 2.95 17.86
C ASP A 67 -50.51 4.36 17.57
N GLY A 68 -51.05 4.54 16.37
CA GLY A 68 -51.58 5.82 15.88
C GLY A 68 -50.52 6.84 15.43
N VAL A 69 -49.24 6.57 15.63
CA VAL A 69 -48.10 7.37 15.15
C VAL A 69 -47.78 6.99 13.72
N ARG A 70 -47.63 7.98 12.84
CA ARG A 70 -47.27 7.73 11.44
C ARG A 70 -45.82 7.27 11.31
N THR A 71 -45.57 6.45 10.30
CA THR A 71 -44.21 6.13 9.87
C THR A 71 -43.88 6.80 8.54
N ASP A 72 -42.58 7.02 8.31
CA ASP A 72 -42.04 7.37 7.01
C ASP A 72 -40.80 6.53 6.72
N VAL A 73 -40.50 6.31 5.44
CA VAL A 73 -39.34 5.54 5.00
C VAL A 73 -38.41 6.46 4.25
N TYR A 74 -37.21 6.65 4.78
CA TYR A 74 -36.16 7.48 4.21
C TYR A 74 -35.02 6.61 3.70
N GLU A 75 -34.72 6.75 2.41
CA GLU A 75 -33.53 6.13 1.83
C GLU A 75 -32.30 6.95 2.20
N VAL A 76 -31.35 6.32 2.88
CA VAL A 76 -30.09 6.95 3.30
C VAL A 76 -28.85 6.24 2.77
N GLY A 77 -29.01 5.09 2.10
CA GLY A 77 -27.88 4.25 1.71
C GLY A 77 -27.37 3.37 2.85
N TYR A 78 -26.31 2.62 2.57
CA TYR A 78 -25.65 1.77 3.56
C TYR A 78 -24.78 2.62 4.48
N LEU A 79 -25.16 2.75 5.76
CA LEU A 79 -24.39 3.49 6.76
C LEU A 79 -23.11 2.72 7.14
N ARG A 80 -22.02 2.92 6.40
CA ARG A 80 -20.67 2.47 6.80
C ARG A 80 -19.99 3.57 7.62
N ALA A 81 -19.43 3.19 8.77
CA ALA A 81 -18.27 3.90 9.28
C ALA A 81 -17.20 3.85 8.18
N TYR A 82 -16.70 5.00 7.72
CA TYR A 82 -15.75 5.06 6.62
C TYR A 82 -14.49 4.23 6.97
N GLU A 83 -14.26 3.14 6.25
CA GLU A 83 -12.99 2.42 6.32
C GLU A 83 -11.87 3.39 5.94
N THR A 84 -10.92 3.60 6.83
CA THR A 84 -9.76 4.44 6.54
C THR A 84 -8.70 3.59 5.83
N PRO A 85 -7.81 4.18 5.01
CA PRO A 85 -6.67 3.46 4.44
C PRO A 85 -5.73 2.82 5.50
N ARG A 86 -5.89 3.15 6.79
CA ARG A 86 -5.10 2.60 7.89
C ARG A 86 -5.73 1.37 8.53
N ASP A 87 -6.97 1.07 8.19
CA ASP A 87 -7.71 -0.03 8.82
C ASP A 87 -7.15 -1.39 8.41
N ARG A 88 -7.58 -2.42 9.14
CA ARG A 88 -7.31 -3.82 8.82
C ARG A 88 -8.26 -4.29 7.73
N PHE A 89 -7.74 -4.77 6.60
CA PHE A 89 -8.54 -5.20 5.46
C PHE A 89 -8.52 -6.73 5.33
N ARG A 90 -9.66 -7.38 5.55
CA ARG A 90 -9.85 -8.83 5.36
C ARG A 90 -11.27 -9.11 4.82
N PRO A 91 -11.47 -10.17 4.03
CA PRO A 91 -10.46 -11.09 3.50
C PRO A 91 -9.61 -10.46 2.38
N THR A 92 -10.09 -9.37 1.77
CA THR A 92 -9.47 -8.73 0.60
C THR A 92 -8.76 -7.44 0.99
N ILE A 93 -7.50 -7.30 0.55
CA ILE A 93 -6.64 -6.14 0.72
C ILE A 93 -6.53 -5.40 -0.61
N PRO A 94 -7.06 -4.17 -0.73
CA PRO A 94 -6.92 -3.35 -1.93
C PRO A 94 -5.62 -2.55 -1.93
N SER A 95 -5.20 -2.10 -3.11
CA SER A 95 -4.07 -1.18 -3.23
C SER A 95 -4.45 0.22 -2.71
N GLY A 96 -3.48 0.97 -2.20
CA GLY A 96 -3.68 2.28 -1.57
C GLY A 96 -3.86 2.24 -0.05
N VAL A 97 -3.85 1.07 0.58
CA VAL A 97 -3.98 0.92 2.05
C VAL A 97 -2.62 0.79 2.74
N SER A 98 -2.64 0.85 4.06
CA SER A 98 -1.48 0.68 4.93
C SER A 98 -0.86 -0.70 4.79
N ILE A 99 0.47 -0.71 4.62
CA ILE A 99 1.29 -1.92 4.61
C ILE A 99 2.71 -1.58 5.04
N GLY A 100 3.51 -2.54 5.49
CA GLY A 100 4.93 -2.28 5.69
C GLY A 100 5.71 -3.46 6.24
N HIS A 101 7.02 -3.36 6.10
CA HIS A 101 7.98 -4.20 6.79
C HIS A 101 7.81 -4.09 8.32
N PHE A 102 7.92 -5.19 9.05
CA PHE A 102 7.61 -5.23 10.49
C PHE A 102 8.50 -4.31 11.36
N LYS A 103 9.68 -3.89 10.86
CA LYS A 103 10.62 -2.98 11.55
C LYS A 103 10.46 -1.49 11.20
N ILE A 104 9.53 -1.13 10.32
CA ILE A 104 9.31 0.28 9.95
C ILE A 104 8.08 0.86 10.65
N THR A 105 7.71 2.10 10.32
CA THR A 105 6.46 2.70 10.77
C THR A 105 5.26 2.12 10.01
N ALA A 106 5.00 2.62 8.81
CA ALA A 106 4.03 2.11 7.86
C ALA A 106 4.18 2.86 6.53
N GLY A 107 3.79 2.23 5.43
CA GLY A 107 3.75 2.80 4.11
C GLY A 107 2.43 2.48 3.39
N THR A 108 2.45 2.58 2.07
CA THR A 108 1.26 2.33 1.23
C THR A 108 1.52 1.12 0.34
N LEU A 109 0.55 0.22 0.23
CA LEU A 109 0.54 -0.81 -0.81
C LEU A 109 0.33 -0.15 -2.16
N GLY A 110 1.32 -0.20 -3.05
CA GLY A 110 1.27 0.47 -4.35
C GLY A 110 0.33 -0.24 -5.32
N THR A 111 0.65 -1.50 -5.66
CA THR A 111 -0.19 -2.35 -6.51
C THR A 111 0.22 -3.82 -6.41
N ILE A 112 -0.55 -4.69 -7.03
CA ILE A 112 -0.17 -6.06 -7.35
C ILE A 112 0.51 -6.09 -8.71
N VAL A 113 1.58 -6.89 -8.83
CA VAL A 113 2.33 -7.09 -10.08
C VAL A 113 2.51 -8.57 -10.36
N THR A 114 2.82 -8.90 -11.62
CA THR A 114 3.17 -10.26 -12.02
C THR A 114 4.66 -10.33 -12.34
N ASP A 115 5.34 -11.29 -11.72
CA ASP A 115 6.70 -11.62 -12.05
C ASP A 115 6.79 -12.19 -13.48
N ARG A 116 7.62 -11.57 -14.33
CA ARG A 116 7.72 -11.97 -15.74
C ARG A 116 8.42 -13.32 -15.95
N THR A 117 9.28 -13.72 -15.02
CA THR A 117 10.06 -14.95 -15.11
C THR A 117 9.28 -16.14 -14.57
N THR A 118 8.61 -15.96 -13.43
CA THR A 118 7.92 -17.05 -12.72
C THR A 118 6.40 -17.05 -12.91
N GLY A 119 5.82 -15.95 -13.41
CA GLY A 119 4.37 -15.75 -13.45
C GLY A 119 3.72 -15.51 -12.09
N ALA A 120 4.50 -15.43 -11.00
CA ALA A 120 3.98 -15.27 -9.66
C ALA A 120 3.40 -13.88 -9.42
N LYS A 121 2.26 -13.81 -8.73
CA LYS A 121 1.74 -12.53 -8.20
C LYS A 121 2.59 -12.06 -7.03
N LEU A 122 2.98 -10.80 -7.05
CA LEU A 122 3.72 -10.13 -5.98
C LEU A 122 3.04 -8.80 -5.62
N ILE A 123 3.28 -8.31 -4.42
CA ILE A 123 2.89 -6.94 -4.03
C ILE A 123 4.07 -5.99 -4.27
N LEU A 124 3.77 -4.76 -4.71
CA LEU A 124 4.74 -3.71 -5.02
C LEU A 124 4.54 -2.51 -4.11
N SER A 125 5.64 -1.99 -3.57
CA SER A 125 5.72 -0.69 -2.93
C SER A 125 7.17 -0.19 -2.98
N ASN A 126 7.47 0.87 -2.24
CA ASN A 126 8.82 1.39 -2.11
C ASN A 126 9.71 0.43 -1.30
N ASN A 127 11.02 0.49 -1.53
CA ASN A 127 12.03 -0.17 -0.71
C ASN A 127 11.91 0.31 0.74
N HIS A 128 11.79 1.60 1.02
CA HIS A 128 11.65 2.05 2.41
C HIS A 128 10.40 1.51 3.10
N VAL A 129 9.39 1.05 2.34
CA VAL A 129 8.17 0.44 2.87
C VAL A 129 8.33 -1.05 3.12
N LEU A 130 8.87 -1.82 2.17
CA LEU A 130 8.92 -3.29 2.26
C LEU A 130 10.29 -3.85 2.65
N ALA A 131 11.37 -3.09 2.48
CA ALA A 131 12.76 -3.50 2.67
C ALA A 131 13.53 -2.63 3.66
N ASN A 132 12.83 -1.85 4.50
CA ASN A 132 13.42 -1.09 5.60
C ASN A 132 14.64 -0.25 5.18
N SER A 133 14.56 0.42 4.03
CA SER A 133 15.64 1.26 3.50
C SER A 133 16.97 0.48 3.35
N ASN A 134 16.92 -0.68 2.70
CA ASN A 134 17.99 -1.67 2.50
C ASN A 134 18.32 -2.60 3.69
N GLU A 135 17.78 -2.35 4.89
CA GLU A 135 18.06 -3.16 6.09
C GLU A 135 17.15 -4.41 6.22
N GLY A 136 16.24 -4.63 5.27
CA GLY A 136 15.37 -5.80 5.22
C GLY A 136 16.05 -7.02 4.61
N LEU A 137 15.77 -8.19 5.15
CA LEU A 137 16.24 -9.48 4.65
C LEU A 137 15.14 -10.18 3.83
N VAL A 138 15.53 -10.86 2.75
CA VAL A 138 14.60 -11.72 2.00
C VAL A 138 13.96 -12.73 2.97
N GLY A 139 12.63 -12.83 2.92
CA GLY A 139 11.83 -13.62 3.87
C GLY A 139 11.22 -12.83 5.02
N ASP A 140 11.65 -11.58 5.26
CA ASP A 140 11.14 -10.75 6.35
C ASP A 140 9.63 -10.47 6.23
N ALA A 141 8.96 -10.37 7.38
CA ALA A 141 7.51 -10.21 7.46
C ALA A 141 7.05 -8.83 6.96
N ILE A 142 6.02 -8.85 6.09
CA ILE A 142 5.25 -7.68 5.66
C ILE A 142 3.86 -7.75 6.29
N LEU A 143 3.44 -6.68 6.94
CA LEU A 143 2.21 -6.60 7.72
C LEU A 143 1.14 -5.76 7.03
N GLN A 144 -0.14 -6.18 7.16
CA GLN A 144 -1.32 -5.36 6.81
C GLN A 144 -2.30 -5.33 8.00
N PRO A 145 -2.56 -4.15 8.60
CA PRO A 145 -1.96 -2.85 8.27
C PRO A 145 -0.47 -2.78 8.68
N GLY A 146 0.23 -1.72 8.32
CA GLY A 146 1.62 -1.51 8.75
C GLY A 146 1.76 -1.35 10.28
N PRO A 147 2.96 -1.49 10.85
CA PRO A 147 3.18 -1.49 12.30
C PRO A 147 2.52 -0.33 13.08
N THR A 148 2.71 0.92 12.64
CA THR A 148 2.15 2.09 13.35
C THR A 148 0.64 2.28 13.18
N ASP A 149 0.00 1.50 12.32
CA ASP A 149 -1.46 1.45 12.18
C ASP A 149 -2.08 0.23 12.90
N GLY A 150 -1.33 -0.42 13.79
CA GLY A 150 -1.81 -1.53 14.61
C GLY A 150 -1.49 -2.93 14.06
N GLY A 151 -0.63 -3.03 13.04
CA GLY A 151 -0.12 -4.28 12.53
C GLY A 151 0.76 -5.02 13.56
N GLN A 152 0.46 -6.28 13.83
CA GLN A 152 1.21 -7.15 14.75
C GLN A 152 1.96 -8.25 14.00
N ASN A 153 3.19 -8.55 14.39
CA ASN A 153 3.95 -9.69 13.86
C ASN A 153 3.97 -10.84 14.90
N PRO A 154 3.48 -12.05 14.60
CA PRO A 154 3.08 -12.56 13.27
C PRO A 154 1.59 -12.41 12.91
N GLY A 155 0.73 -11.95 13.82
CA GLY A 155 -0.74 -11.99 13.64
C GLY A 155 -1.27 -11.35 12.35
N ASP A 156 -0.55 -10.36 11.82
CA ASP A 156 -0.93 -9.56 10.65
C ASP A 156 0.03 -9.70 9.48
N LYS A 157 0.88 -10.72 9.50
CA LYS A 157 1.76 -11.04 8.39
C LYS A 157 0.91 -11.46 7.19
N VAL A 158 1.10 -10.78 6.05
CA VAL A 158 0.38 -11.04 4.79
C VAL A 158 1.30 -11.40 3.63
N ALA A 159 2.59 -11.08 3.74
CA ALA A 159 3.59 -11.36 2.72
C ALA A 159 5.00 -11.49 3.34
N THR A 160 5.96 -11.93 2.54
CA THR A 160 7.39 -11.92 2.87
C THR A 160 8.17 -11.11 1.84
N LEU A 161 9.14 -10.31 2.28
CA LEU A 161 10.03 -9.57 1.37
C LEU A 161 10.69 -10.55 0.39
N GLU A 162 10.64 -10.24 -0.91
CA GLU A 162 11.15 -11.11 -1.97
C GLU A 162 12.44 -10.51 -2.58
N ARG A 163 12.37 -9.24 -3.00
CA ARG A 163 13.50 -8.54 -3.64
C ARG A 163 13.27 -7.03 -3.61
N PHE A 164 14.35 -6.27 -3.68
CA PHE A 164 14.30 -4.81 -3.75
C PHE A 164 15.47 -4.25 -4.56
N VAL A 165 15.27 -3.04 -5.09
CA VAL A 165 16.36 -2.25 -5.65
C VAL A 165 17.03 -1.53 -4.49
N ARG A 166 18.33 -1.77 -4.29
CA ARG A 166 19.10 -1.10 -3.24
C ARG A 166 19.12 0.41 -3.51
N ILE A 167 18.74 1.20 -2.51
CA ILE A 167 18.86 2.66 -2.55
C ILE A 167 20.33 3.01 -2.29
N ARG A 168 20.93 3.83 -3.14
CA ARG A 168 22.27 4.38 -2.94
C ARG A 168 22.17 5.75 -2.27
N PHE A 169 22.83 5.90 -1.14
CA PHE A 169 22.83 7.15 -0.38
C PHE A 169 24.05 8.01 -0.75
N VAL A 170 23.86 9.33 -0.72
CA VAL A 170 24.92 10.31 -0.97
C VAL A 170 26.02 10.12 0.07
N GLY A 171 27.26 9.95 -0.39
CA GLY A 171 28.43 9.70 0.47
C GLY A 171 28.75 8.23 0.69
N GLU A 172 27.93 7.30 0.19
CA GLU A 172 28.32 5.88 0.13
C GLU A 172 29.42 5.68 -0.94
N PRO A 173 30.46 4.89 -0.64
CA PRO A 173 31.45 4.50 -1.64
C PRO A 173 30.78 3.69 -2.76
N ASP A 174 31.40 3.70 -3.94
CA ASP A 174 30.97 2.83 -5.01
C ASP A 174 31.22 1.36 -4.67
N GLU A 175 30.14 0.57 -4.72
CA GLU A 175 30.26 -0.88 -4.79
C GLU A 175 31.06 -1.22 -6.06
N PRO A 176 32.14 -2.02 -5.97
CA PRO A 176 32.87 -2.43 -7.15
C PRO A 176 31.92 -3.15 -8.10
N THR A 177 31.87 -2.71 -9.35
CA THR A 177 31.19 -3.49 -10.40
C THR A 177 31.80 -4.88 -10.42
N PRO A 178 31.01 -5.97 -10.34
CA PRO A 178 31.55 -7.31 -10.52
C PRO A 178 32.28 -7.34 -11.88
N PRO A 179 33.46 -8.00 -11.96
CA PRO A 179 34.20 -8.07 -13.20
C PRO A 179 33.30 -8.65 -14.31
N PRO A 180 33.45 -8.18 -15.56
CA PRO A 180 32.69 -8.72 -16.67
C PRO A 180 32.93 -10.22 -16.77
N ASP A 181 31.83 -10.98 -16.81
CA ASP A 181 31.79 -12.43 -16.97
C ASP A 181 32.64 -12.81 -18.20
N ASP A 182 33.81 -13.41 -17.97
CA ASP A 182 34.74 -13.84 -18.99
C ASP A 182 34.22 -15.13 -19.62
N GLY A 183 33.21 -14.97 -20.49
CA GLY A 183 32.54 -15.97 -21.31
C GLY A 183 33.21 -17.35 -21.34
N GLY A 184 32.85 -18.20 -20.38
CA GLY A 184 33.20 -19.61 -20.31
C GLY A 184 31.96 -20.46 -20.48
N ASP A 185 31.86 -21.14 -21.62
CA ASP A 185 30.90 -22.21 -21.92
C ASP A 185 30.96 -23.34 -20.88
N GLY A 186 29.80 -23.74 -20.35
CA GLY A 186 29.65 -24.93 -19.52
C GLY A 186 28.45 -24.88 -18.58
N GLY A 187 27.30 -25.40 -19.01
CA GLY A 187 26.06 -25.36 -18.25
C GLY A 187 26.06 -26.15 -16.94
N THR A 188 25.30 -25.67 -15.96
CA THR A 188 24.40 -26.42 -15.06
C THR A 188 23.67 -25.42 -14.15
N GLY A 189 22.40 -25.70 -13.82
CA GLY A 189 21.52 -24.75 -13.15
C GLY A 189 21.85 -24.48 -11.68
N GLY A 190 21.24 -23.41 -11.16
CA GLY A 190 21.12 -23.15 -9.72
C GLY A 190 21.52 -21.73 -9.29
N ASN A 191 20.56 -21.05 -8.66
CA ASN A 191 20.77 -20.02 -7.62
C ASN A 191 21.31 -18.64 -8.05
N GLY A 192 20.48 -17.90 -8.79
CA GLY A 192 20.56 -16.43 -8.84
C GLY A 192 20.08 -15.81 -7.52
N GLY A 193 20.90 -15.87 -6.49
CA GLY A 193 20.58 -15.29 -5.18
C GLY A 193 21.35 -15.91 -4.01
N CYS A 194 22.68 -15.99 -4.10
CA CYS A 194 23.60 -16.18 -2.97
C CYS A 194 25.03 -16.11 -3.49
N LEU A 195 25.58 -14.91 -3.74
CA LEU A 195 27.03 -14.75 -3.87
C LEU A 195 27.48 -13.37 -3.42
N LEU A 196 27.28 -13.06 -2.14
CA LEU A 196 28.00 -12.00 -1.43
C LEU A 196 28.29 -12.43 0.00
N ILE A 197 28.86 -13.63 0.16
CA ILE A 197 29.54 -14.06 1.39
C ILE A 197 30.76 -14.85 0.96
N LEU A 198 31.90 -14.19 0.71
CA LEU A 198 33.28 -14.65 1.00
C LEU A 198 34.32 -13.74 0.30
N VAL A 199 34.55 -12.51 0.80
CA VAL A 199 35.86 -11.84 0.58
C VAL A 199 36.43 -11.16 1.83
N ASN A 200 35.74 -11.16 2.99
CA ASN A 200 36.29 -10.55 4.22
C ASN A 200 37.00 -11.50 5.19
N ILE A 201 37.50 -12.65 4.72
CA ILE A 201 38.44 -13.49 5.51
C ILE A 201 39.64 -13.91 4.66
N ILE A 202 40.33 -12.96 4.03
CA ILE A 202 41.75 -13.12 3.67
C ILE A 202 42.42 -11.75 3.85
N ASN A 203 42.61 -11.35 5.10
CA ASN A 203 43.64 -10.38 5.53
C ASN A 203 43.86 -10.34 7.06
N LEU A 204 43.28 -11.26 7.84
CA LEU A 204 43.47 -11.34 9.29
C LEU A 204 44.29 -12.54 9.77
N LEU A 205 45.03 -13.22 8.89
CA LEU A 205 46.00 -14.27 9.29
C LEU A 205 47.20 -14.33 8.35
N ASN A 206 48.01 -13.26 8.32
CA ASN A 206 49.41 -13.32 7.88
C ASN A 206 50.29 -12.33 8.68
N GLY A 207 50.11 -12.33 10.00
CA GLY A 207 51.15 -11.93 10.94
C GLY A 207 51.84 -13.21 11.41
N ALA A 208 53.12 -13.35 11.08
CA ALA A 208 54.00 -14.50 11.39
C ALA A 208 53.90 -15.69 10.42
N THR A 209 54.63 -15.61 9.30
CA THR A 209 55.69 -16.58 8.92
C THR A 209 56.33 -16.12 7.61
N GLY A 210 57.66 -16.01 7.62
CA GLY A 210 58.44 -15.53 6.49
C GLY A 210 58.44 -16.53 5.33
N SER A 211 58.13 -16.04 4.13
CA SER A 211 58.44 -16.74 2.88
C SER A 211 58.92 -15.73 1.86
N GLN A 212 60.14 -15.94 1.36
CA GLN A 212 60.72 -15.17 0.27
C GLN A 212 60.25 -15.73 -1.07
N GLN A 213 59.39 -15.01 -1.77
CA GLN A 213 59.31 -15.11 -3.22
C GLN A 213 59.37 -13.71 -3.84
N ARG A 214 60.28 -13.60 -4.81
CA ARG A 214 60.79 -12.38 -5.40
C ARG A 214 59.71 -11.62 -6.16
N VAL A 215 59.58 -10.33 -5.85
CA VAL A 215 58.84 -9.33 -6.62
C VAL A 215 59.56 -9.12 -7.96
N ALA A 216 58.88 -9.39 -9.08
CA ALA A 216 59.32 -8.96 -10.41
C ALA A 216 58.62 -7.64 -10.76
N THR A 217 59.36 -6.54 -10.66
CA THR A 217 58.89 -5.20 -11.01
C THR A 217 58.80 -5.08 -12.54
N VAL A 218 57.61 -5.22 -13.11
CA VAL A 218 57.36 -4.76 -14.49
C VAL A 218 57.17 -3.25 -14.41
N ALA A 219 58.15 -2.50 -14.88
CA ALA A 219 58.05 -1.06 -15.05
C ALA A 219 57.06 -0.72 -16.18
N THR A 220 55.78 -0.62 -15.85
CA THR A 220 54.80 0.03 -16.71
C THR A 220 54.95 1.54 -16.59
N LYS A 221 55.05 2.24 -17.73
CA LYS A 221 55.02 3.71 -17.85
C LYS A 221 53.98 4.31 -16.90
N PRO A 222 54.19 5.53 -16.37
CA PRO A 222 53.18 6.21 -15.57
C PRO A 222 51.99 6.53 -16.48
N THR A 223 51.03 5.61 -16.54
CA THR A 223 49.70 5.89 -17.03
C THR A 223 49.16 6.95 -16.09
N LYS A 224 48.80 8.12 -16.61
CA LYS A 224 48.02 9.09 -15.87
C LYS A 224 46.84 8.32 -15.28
N VAL A 225 46.81 8.16 -13.96
CA VAL A 225 45.60 7.74 -13.26
C VAL A 225 44.63 8.87 -13.55
N ALA A 226 43.74 8.65 -14.52
CA ALA A 226 42.57 9.48 -14.66
C ALA A 226 41.85 9.34 -13.32
N VAL A 227 41.88 10.40 -12.52
CA VAL A 227 40.92 10.54 -11.42
C VAL A 227 39.58 10.55 -12.14
N SER A 228 38.90 9.41 -12.15
CA SER A 228 37.52 9.33 -12.61
C SER A 228 36.77 10.40 -11.84
N GLU A 229 36.08 11.31 -12.55
CA GLU A 229 35.18 12.25 -11.89
C GLU A 229 34.31 11.48 -10.89
N PRO A 230 34.11 11.98 -9.66
CA PRO A 230 33.28 11.29 -8.68
C PRO A 230 31.92 11.04 -9.33
N GLN A 231 31.63 9.77 -9.66
CA GLN A 231 30.35 9.36 -10.20
C GLN A 231 29.33 9.71 -9.13
N VAL A 232 28.50 10.70 -9.40
CA VAL A 232 27.39 11.04 -8.52
C VAL A 232 26.43 9.87 -8.59
N VAL A 233 26.44 9.03 -7.55
CA VAL A 233 25.58 7.87 -7.47
C VAL A 233 24.12 8.32 -7.45
N SER A 234 23.34 7.91 -8.45
CA SER A 234 21.94 8.30 -8.59
C SER A 234 21.02 7.07 -8.61
N ASN A 235 19.83 7.25 -8.06
CA ASN A 235 18.78 6.25 -8.04
C ASN A 235 17.74 6.57 -9.12
N ARG A 236 17.19 5.55 -9.78
CA ARG A 236 16.03 5.74 -10.67
C ARG A 236 14.70 5.43 -9.99
N VAL A 237 14.70 4.48 -9.06
CA VAL A 237 13.49 3.98 -8.40
C VAL A 237 13.75 3.66 -6.94
N ASP A 238 12.73 3.87 -6.12
CA ASP A 238 12.62 3.35 -4.76
C ASP A 238 11.55 2.25 -4.82
N CYS A 239 11.98 0.99 -4.82
CA CYS A 239 11.12 -0.12 -5.23
C CYS A 239 11.50 -1.44 -4.55
N ALA A 240 10.50 -2.12 -4.04
CA ALA A 240 10.58 -3.47 -3.51
C ALA A 240 9.31 -4.26 -3.83
N VAL A 241 9.46 -5.58 -3.91
CA VAL A 241 8.32 -6.49 -4.01
C VAL A 241 8.38 -7.54 -2.91
N ALA A 242 7.20 -7.99 -2.51
CA ALA A 242 7.03 -9.05 -1.53
C ALA A 242 6.08 -10.11 -2.06
N ARG A 243 6.28 -11.35 -1.60
CA ARG A 243 5.49 -12.52 -1.96
C ARG A 243 4.32 -12.68 -0.99
N PRO A 244 3.07 -12.56 -1.44
CA PRO A 244 1.90 -12.87 -0.63
C PRO A 244 1.97 -14.27 -0.02
N ILE A 245 1.48 -14.41 1.21
CA ILE A 245 1.24 -15.73 1.80
C ILE A 245 0.07 -16.41 1.08
N ASP A 246 -0.99 -15.64 0.78
CA ASP A 246 -2.07 -16.05 -0.10
C ASP A 246 -2.29 -14.96 -1.18
N PRO A 247 -2.02 -15.23 -2.47
CA PRO A 247 -2.25 -14.26 -3.53
C PRO A 247 -3.71 -13.82 -3.69
N ASN A 248 -4.68 -14.60 -3.20
CA ASN A 248 -6.11 -14.29 -3.33
C ASN A 248 -6.60 -13.28 -2.30
N MET A 249 -5.80 -13.01 -1.26
CA MET A 249 -6.12 -11.97 -0.29
C MET A 249 -5.90 -10.55 -0.83
N PHE A 250 -5.36 -10.40 -2.04
CA PHE A 250 -5.07 -9.11 -2.66
C PHE A 250 -5.91 -8.89 -3.93
N THR A 251 -6.47 -7.70 -4.08
CA THR A 251 -7.16 -7.29 -5.31
C THR A 251 -6.29 -6.37 -6.17
N GLY A 252 -6.45 -6.46 -7.49
CA GLY A 252 -5.83 -5.55 -8.46
C GLY A 252 -6.47 -4.17 -8.53
N GLU A 253 -7.50 -3.93 -7.71
CA GLU A 253 -8.14 -2.63 -7.57
C GLU A 253 -7.28 -1.66 -6.73
N ILE A 254 -7.15 -0.43 -7.21
CA ILE A 254 -6.67 0.69 -6.41
C ILE A 254 -7.88 1.37 -5.77
N ARG A 255 -7.90 1.44 -4.42
CA ARG A 255 -8.97 2.07 -3.64
C ARG A 255 -9.31 3.46 -4.19
N ASN A 256 -10.59 3.74 -4.43
CA ASN A 256 -11.12 5.00 -4.97
C ASN A 256 -10.73 5.32 -6.44
N ILE A 257 -10.06 4.40 -7.15
CA ILE A 257 -9.63 4.60 -8.55
C ILE A 257 -10.18 3.52 -9.47
N GLY A 258 -10.12 2.25 -9.05
CA GLY A 258 -10.59 1.09 -9.81
C GLY A 258 -9.47 0.16 -10.28
N MET A 259 -9.83 -0.76 -11.18
CA MET A 259 -8.93 -1.79 -11.71
C MET A 259 -7.88 -1.20 -12.65
N ILE A 260 -6.65 -1.69 -12.55
CA ILE A 260 -5.57 -1.34 -13.47
C ILE A 260 -5.76 -2.10 -14.79
N SER A 261 -5.81 -1.36 -15.90
CA SER A 261 -5.95 -1.92 -17.25
C SER A 261 -4.65 -1.91 -18.07
N GLY A 262 -3.61 -1.23 -17.59
CA GLY A 262 -2.33 -1.15 -18.29
C GLY A 262 -1.45 0.01 -17.83
N THR A 263 -0.39 0.27 -18.59
CA THR A 263 0.57 1.35 -18.36
C THR A 263 0.54 2.36 -19.50
N LYS A 264 0.78 3.64 -19.19
CA LYS A 264 0.87 4.71 -20.19
C LYS A 264 2.10 5.57 -19.90
N ALA A 265 2.83 5.95 -20.95
CA ALA A 265 3.92 6.91 -20.83
C ALA A 265 3.40 8.26 -20.34
N VAL A 266 4.09 8.85 -19.38
CA VAL A 266 3.72 10.13 -18.76
C VAL A 266 3.99 11.30 -19.71
N SER A 267 3.25 12.40 -19.58
CA SER A 267 3.47 13.65 -20.32
C SER A 267 3.17 14.85 -19.44
N LEU A 268 3.79 16.01 -19.70
CA LEU A 268 3.47 17.26 -19.02
C LEU A 268 1.98 17.61 -19.18
N GLY A 269 1.36 18.11 -18.13
CA GLY A 269 -0.08 18.44 -18.10
C GLY A 269 -1.00 17.23 -17.96
N MET A 270 -0.48 16.00 -17.92
CA MET A 270 -1.31 14.81 -17.73
C MET A 270 -1.95 14.80 -16.34
N SER A 271 -3.27 14.68 -16.27
CA SER A 271 -3.99 14.49 -15.02
C SER A 271 -3.71 13.11 -14.42
N VAL A 272 -3.46 13.07 -13.11
CA VAL A 272 -3.15 11.86 -12.37
C VAL A 272 -4.03 11.74 -11.13
N ARG A 273 -4.17 10.50 -10.65
CA ARG A 273 -4.87 10.15 -9.41
C ARG A 273 -3.93 9.29 -8.58
N LYS A 274 -3.94 9.47 -7.27
CA LYS A 274 -3.27 8.58 -6.33
C LYS A 274 -4.21 8.19 -5.20
N SER A 275 -3.97 7.03 -4.61
CA SER A 275 -4.63 6.56 -3.39
C SER A 275 -3.56 6.01 -2.48
N GLY A 276 -3.55 6.43 -1.21
CA GLY A 276 -2.52 6.00 -0.28
C GLY A 276 -2.85 6.21 1.19
N ARG A 277 -2.12 5.50 2.05
CA ARG A 277 -2.28 5.46 3.51
C ARG A 277 -2.48 6.84 4.13
N THR A 278 -1.62 7.80 3.78
CA THR A 278 -1.49 9.06 4.51
C THR A 278 -2.57 10.08 4.14
N THR A 279 -2.75 10.30 2.84
CA THR A 279 -3.57 11.39 2.27
C THR A 279 -4.81 10.88 1.54
N ASP A 280 -5.06 9.57 1.60
CA ASP A 280 -6.13 8.89 0.88
C ASP A 280 -6.09 9.22 -0.63
N PHE A 281 -7.27 9.23 -1.26
CA PHE A 281 -7.47 9.62 -2.64
C PHE A 281 -7.17 11.11 -2.86
N THR A 282 -6.27 11.40 -3.80
CA THR A 282 -6.08 12.76 -4.31
C THR A 282 -5.87 12.76 -5.81
N THR A 283 -6.04 13.93 -6.41
CA THR A 283 -5.79 14.19 -7.83
C THR A 283 -4.65 15.19 -7.99
N GLY A 284 -3.97 15.17 -9.13
CA GLY A 284 -2.87 16.10 -9.45
C GLY A 284 -2.64 16.20 -10.95
N THR A 285 -1.60 16.95 -11.34
CA THR A 285 -1.25 17.17 -12.74
C THR A 285 0.25 17.15 -12.89
N VAL A 286 0.78 16.37 -13.83
CA VAL A 286 2.23 16.31 -14.07
C VAL A 286 2.77 17.69 -14.45
N THR A 287 3.62 18.26 -13.60
CA THR A 287 4.20 19.61 -13.76
C THR A 287 5.65 19.57 -14.24
N LEU A 288 6.42 18.54 -13.86
CA LEU A 288 7.83 18.39 -14.25
C LEU A 288 8.14 16.94 -14.63
N LEU A 289 8.98 16.78 -15.64
CA LEU A 289 9.52 15.49 -16.09
C LEU A 289 11.04 15.50 -15.97
N ASN A 290 11.62 14.31 -15.82
CA ASN A 290 13.08 14.11 -15.72
C ASN A 290 13.73 14.93 -14.58
N ALA A 291 13.00 15.12 -13.48
CA ALA A 291 13.51 15.85 -12.33
C ALA A 291 14.63 15.06 -11.63
N THR A 292 15.60 15.80 -11.10
CA THR A 292 16.61 15.28 -10.18
C THR A 292 16.35 15.85 -8.80
N VAL A 293 16.10 14.99 -7.81
CA VAL A 293 15.69 15.38 -6.46
C VAL A 293 16.51 14.66 -5.41
N ASN A 294 16.82 15.35 -4.32
CA ASN A 294 17.39 14.72 -3.13
C ASN A 294 16.25 14.43 -2.16
N VAL A 295 16.15 13.19 -1.70
CA VAL A 295 15.10 12.72 -0.78
C VAL A 295 15.76 12.30 0.53
N ALA A 296 15.20 12.78 1.64
CA ALA A 296 15.68 12.44 2.98
C ALA A 296 15.07 11.11 3.46
N TYR A 297 15.92 10.24 4.01
CA TYR A 297 15.57 8.97 4.65
C TYR A 297 16.13 9.01 6.08
N GLY A 298 15.48 9.77 6.96
CA GLY A 298 16.01 10.05 8.30
C GLY A 298 17.26 10.92 8.23
N THR A 299 18.40 10.38 8.65
CA THR A 299 19.70 11.08 8.64
C THR A 299 20.44 10.99 7.30
N SER A 300 19.98 10.12 6.40
CA SER A 300 20.62 9.89 5.10
C SER A 300 19.88 10.62 3.99
N THR A 301 20.58 10.95 2.90
CA THR A 301 20.00 11.56 1.70
C THR A 301 20.29 10.70 0.49
N ALA A 302 19.30 10.44 -0.35
CA ALA A 302 19.47 9.73 -1.62
C ALA A 302 19.08 10.64 -2.79
N ARG A 303 19.88 10.64 -3.85
CA ARG A 303 19.58 11.38 -5.08
C ARG A 303 18.80 10.50 -6.04
N PHE A 304 17.68 11.00 -6.55
CA PHE A 304 16.85 10.34 -7.55
C PHE A 304 16.81 11.14 -8.84
N GLU A 305 16.98 10.48 -9.97
CA GLU A 305 16.99 11.07 -11.32
C GLU A 305 15.87 10.49 -12.18
N GLY A 306 15.42 11.24 -13.19
CA GLY A 306 14.33 10.79 -14.05
C GLY A 306 12.96 10.85 -13.38
N GLN A 307 12.81 11.65 -12.33
CA GLN A 307 11.59 11.69 -11.51
C GLN A 307 10.48 12.52 -12.17
N ILE A 308 9.25 12.24 -11.76
CA ILE A 308 8.03 12.92 -12.19
C ILE A 308 7.50 13.72 -11.00
N ILE A 309 7.12 14.98 -11.22
CA ILE A 309 6.51 15.84 -10.19
C ILE A 309 5.10 16.18 -10.65
N THR A 310 4.13 16.11 -9.73
CA THR A 310 2.67 16.17 -9.97
C THR A 310 1.97 17.18 -9.07
#